data_AF-A0AA40CD29-F1
#
_entry.id   AF-A0AA40CD29-F1
#
_cell.length_a   1.000
_cell.length_b   1.000
_cell.length_c   1.000
_cell.angle_alpha   90.00
_cell.angle_beta   90.00
_cell.angle_gamma   90.00
#
_symmetry.space_group_name_H-M   'P 1'
#
loop_
_entity.id
_entity.type
_entity.pdbx_description
1 polymer ?
#
loop_
_entity_poly.entity_id
_entity_poly.type
_entity_poly.pdbx_seq_one_letter_code
_entity_poly.pdbx_strand_id
1 'polypeptide(L)'
;MDSDSLRTKGSQETLASLMQLDPSPIESPRLNTEKALPPLPEHDEDLEPLVKSRSRSATGVGLSGSHGAAYYLTRIQRYSSYTFSLFAGLHLATTSIIPLVAQSVPSSESYLLLAREIYQTPLSEPLLVGLPVVAHVGSGLVLRFLRRQHNVRRYWGAYGADLRSGWPQFSYIAASGYGFAVALAAHVFVNRGLPLAVEGDSANIGLAYVAHGFVRHRLTSWAAYTALLGLGCGHMIWGWAKWFGLAQGAGWKLERHTGNATADRQTKKKRRRRLLIINAVVVVATAVWAAGGLGVVARGGETPGWVGRLYDGLYARIPGF
;
A
#
# COMPACT_ATOMS: atom_id res chain seq x y z
N MET A 1 -60.88 10.59 -27.91
CA MET A 1 -59.70 11.14 -27.21
C MET A 1 -59.37 10.18 -26.10
N ASP A 2 -58.32 9.40 -26.31
CA ASP A 2 -57.78 8.40 -25.39
C ASP A 2 -57.00 9.05 -24.25
N SER A 3 -57.09 8.49 -23.04
CA SER A 3 -55.99 8.41 -22.07
C SER A 3 -56.49 7.84 -20.73
N ASP A 4 -56.43 6.52 -20.56
CA ASP A 4 -55.96 5.98 -19.26
C ASP A 4 -55.65 4.48 -19.38
N SER A 5 -54.38 4.14 -19.56
CA SER A 5 -53.82 2.89 -19.01
C SER A 5 -52.30 2.97 -19.00
N LEU A 6 -51.72 2.49 -17.89
CA LEU A 6 -50.47 1.73 -17.76
C LEU A 6 -49.77 2.06 -16.42
N ARG A 7 -50.38 1.60 -15.33
CA ARG A 7 -49.70 1.41 -14.03
C ARG A 7 -49.00 0.04 -14.01
N THR A 8 -47.67 0.08 -14.01
CA THR A 8 -46.74 -0.76 -13.22
C THR A 8 -47.18 -2.19 -12.88
N LYS A 9 -46.92 -3.15 -13.78
CA LYS A 9 -46.86 -4.60 -13.47
C LYS A 9 -45.47 -5.24 -13.61
N GLY A 10 -44.48 -4.55 -14.21
CA GLY A 10 -43.19 -5.16 -14.54
C GLY A 10 -42.20 -5.36 -13.39
N SER A 11 -42.42 -4.81 -12.18
CA SER A 11 -41.41 -4.89 -11.10
C SER A 11 -41.57 -6.08 -10.16
N GLN A 12 -42.71 -6.79 -10.18
CA GLN A 12 -42.94 -7.91 -9.26
C GLN A 12 -42.50 -9.26 -9.83
N GLU A 13 -42.52 -9.43 -11.15
CA GLU A 13 -42.09 -10.68 -11.80
C GLU A 13 -40.56 -10.89 -11.70
N THR A 14 -39.77 -9.81 -11.72
CA THR A 14 -38.30 -9.89 -11.59
C THR A 14 -37.85 -10.23 -10.16
N LEU A 15 -38.63 -9.87 -9.13
CA LEU A 15 -38.34 -10.24 -7.74
C LEU A 15 -38.71 -11.70 -7.44
N ALA A 16 -39.76 -12.23 -8.08
CA ALA A 16 -40.12 -13.64 -7.98
C ALA A 16 -39.09 -14.56 -8.67
N SER A 17 -38.43 -14.10 -9.74
CA SER A 17 -37.44 -14.88 -10.49
C SER A 17 -36.04 -14.95 -9.83
N LEU A 18 -35.77 -14.18 -8.78
CA LEU A 18 -34.48 -14.17 -8.07
C LEU A 18 -34.48 -14.95 -6.74
N MET A 19 -35.60 -15.60 -6.41
CA MET A 19 -35.73 -16.42 -5.21
C MET A 19 -35.67 -17.90 -5.59
N GLN A 20 -34.55 -18.54 -5.25
CA GLN A 20 -34.29 -19.99 -5.31
C GLN A 20 -34.15 -20.62 -6.71
N LEU A 21 -32.88 -20.69 -7.16
CA LEU A 21 -32.40 -21.85 -7.92
C LEU A 21 -31.75 -22.80 -6.91
N ASP A 22 -32.43 -23.90 -6.60
CA ASP A 22 -31.79 -25.04 -5.94
C ASP A 22 -30.75 -25.64 -6.90
N PRO A 23 -29.53 -25.96 -6.45
CA PRO A 23 -28.55 -26.61 -7.31
C PRO A 23 -29.07 -28.00 -7.68
N SER A 24 -29.22 -28.28 -8.97
CA SER A 24 -29.51 -29.63 -9.45
C SER A 24 -28.36 -30.58 -9.04
N PRO A 25 -28.66 -31.80 -8.58
CA PRO A 25 -27.63 -32.79 -8.29
C PRO A 25 -26.80 -33.06 -9.55
N ILE A 26 -25.48 -32.99 -9.44
CA ILE A 26 -24.57 -33.49 -10.47
C ILE A 26 -24.76 -35.01 -10.52
N GLU A 27 -25.46 -35.50 -11.52
CA GLU A 27 -25.36 -36.90 -11.93
C GLU A 27 -23.96 -37.10 -12.50
N SER A 28 -23.06 -37.66 -11.68
CA SER A 28 -21.77 -38.16 -12.15
C SER A 28 -22.01 -39.32 -13.12
N PRO A 29 -21.64 -39.21 -14.42
CA PRO A 29 -21.78 -40.34 -15.33
C PRO A 29 -20.82 -41.44 -14.90
N ARG A 30 -21.40 -42.60 -14.65
CA ARG A 30 -20.70 -43.84 -14.32
C ARG A 30 -19.75 -44.22 -15.46
N LEU A 31 -18.60 -44.75 -15.08
CA LEU A 31 -17.64 -45.46 -15.91
C LEU A 31 -18.40 -46.50 -16.76
N ASN A 32 -18.51 -46.29 -18.08
CA ASN A 32 -18.92 -47.33 -19.01
C ASN A 32 -18.15 -47.16 -20.33
N THR A 33 -17.24 -48.10 -20.49
CA THR A 33 -16.51 -48.54 -21.68
C THR A 33 -17.39 -48.59 -22.94
N GLU A 34 -16.76 -48.22 -24.06
CA GLU A 34 -17.11 -48.56 -25.45
C GLU A 34 -18.53 -48.22 -25.95
N LYS A 35 -18.64 -47.12 -26.70
CA LYS A 35 -19.59 -47.05 -27.81
C LYS A 35 -19.06 -46.19 -28.96
N ALA A 36 -18.82 -46.85 -30.09
CA ALA A 36 -18.35 -46.27 -31.34
C ALA A 36 -19.33 -45.23 -31.91
N LEU A 37 -18.78 -44.12 -32.40
CA LEU A 37 -19.50 -43.09 -33.15
C LEU A 37 -19.68 -43.53 -34.62
N PRO A 38 -20.85 -43.35 -35.24
CA PRO A 38 -21.02 -43.51 -36.68
C PRO A 38 -20.48 -42.28 -37.45
N PRO A 39 -19.97 -42.45 -38.70
CA PRO A 39 -19.39 -41.34 -39.47
C PRO A 39 -20.47 -40.46 -40.12
N LEU A 40 -20.20 -39.15 -40.21
CA LEU A 40 -21.00 -38.15 -40.91
C LEU A 40 -20.70 -38.18 -42.42
N PRO A 41 -21.69 -37.93 -43.31
CA PRO A 41 -21.46 -37.79 -44.73
C PRO A 41 -20.96 -36.39 -45.11
N GLU A 42 -20.06 -36.36 -46.10
CA GLU A 42 -19.44 -35.20 -46.74
C GLU A 42 -20.43 -34.45 -47.65
N HIS A 43 -20.40 -33.12 -47.62
CA HIS A 43 -20.81 -32.30 -48.77
C HIS A 43 -20.05 -30.97 -48.83
N ASP A 44 -19.54 -30.71 -50.02
CA ASP A 44 -18.59 -29.68 -50.43
C ASP A 44 -19.26 -28.32 -50.76
N GLU A 45 -18.39 -27.30 -50.71
CA GLU A 45 -18.39 -25.95 -51.36
C GLU A 45 -19.59 -25.01 -51.05
N ASP A 46 -19.44 -23.69 -50.79
CA ASP A 46 -18.75 -22.70 -51.62
C ASP A 46 -18.79 -21.26 -50.99
N LEU A 47 -17.75 -20.44 -51.27
CA LEU A 47 -17.71 -18.96 -51.42
C LEU A 47 -17.52 -17.95 -50.23
N GLU A 48 -16.24 -17.56 -50.02
CA GLU A 48 -15.63 -16.20 -50.20
C GLU A 48 -15.97 -14.97 -49.25
N PRO A 49 -15.14 -13.91 -49.15
CA PRO A 49 -14.41 -13.56 -47.91
C PRO A 49 -14.67 -12.12 -47.39
N LEU A 50 -14.57 -11.83 -46.08
CA LEU A 50 -14.37 -10.44 -45.63
C LEU A 50 -13.85 -10.28 -44.19
N VAL A 51 -12.85 -9.39 -44.07
CA VAL A 51 -12.37 -8.66 -42.88
C VAL A 51 -11.58 -9.44 -41.82
N LYS A 52 -10.25 -9.47 -42.01
CA LYS A 52 -9.25 -9.59 -40.94
C LYS A 52 -9.40 -8.41 -39.96
N SER A 53 -10.26 -8.55 -38.95
CA SER A 53 -10.12 -7.74 -37.74
C SER A 53 -8.89 -8.24 -36.98
N ARG A 54 -7.82 -7.42 -37.01
CA ARG A 54 -6.63 -7.64 -36.20
C ARG A 54 -6.99 -7.40 -34.75
N SER A 55 -7.66 -8.37 -34.10
CA SER A 55 -7.75 -8.39 -32.65
C SER A 55 -6.32 -8.57 -32.13
N ARG A 56 -5.78 -7.51 -31.52
CA ARG A 56 -4.60 -7.64 -30.67
C ARG A 56 -5.06 -8.37 -29.41
N SER A 57 -5.26 -9.68 -29.53
CA SER A 57 -5.31 -10.60 -28.39
C SER A 57 -3.90 -10.69 -27.83
N ALA A 58 -3.53 -9.71 -27.01
CA ALA A 58 -2.44 -9.90 -26.08
C ALA A 58 -3.01 -10.58 -24.83
N THR A 59 -2.36 -11.68 -24.46
CA THR A 59 -2.56 -12.50 -23.25
C THR A 59 -3.65 -13.57 -23.30
N GLY A 60 -3.53 -14.49 -24.25
CA GLY A 60 -4.05 -15.85 -24.13
C GLY A 60 -2.90 -16.85 -24.19
N VAL A 61 -2.34 -17.21 -23.04
CA VAL A 61 -1.64 -18.49 -22.88
C VAL A 61 -2.12 -19.10 -21.56
N GLY A 62 -3.16 -19.90 -21.68
CA GLY A 62 -3.62 -20.82 -20.65
C GLY A 62 -2.70 -22.04 -20.63
N LEU A 63 -1.90 -22.13 -19.57
CA LEU A 63 -1.33 -23.37 -19.06
C LEU A 63 -1.58 -23.35 -17.55
N SER A 64 -2.10 -24.43 -17.00
CA SER A 64 -2.44 -24.58 -15.58
C SER A 64 -1.21 -24.23 -14.71
N GLY A 65 -1.23 -23.07 -14.05
CA GLY A 65 -0.11 -22.53 -13.27
C GLY A 65 0.44 -21.16 -13.72
N SER A 66 -0.13 -20.55 -14.76
CA SER A 66 0.27 -19.24 -15.28
C SER A 66 0.05 -18.10 -14.27
N HIS A 67 1.15 -17.60 -13.71
CA HIS A 67 1.16 -16.43 -12.83
C HIS A 67 0.98 -15.14 -13.64
N GLY A 68 -0.19 -14.50 -13.55
CA GLY A 68 -0.46 -13.23 -14.25
C GLY A 68 0.27 -12.02 -13.65
N ALA A 69 0.26 -10.87 -14.34
CA ALA A 69 0.94 -9.64 -13.90
C ALA A 69 0.56 -9.24 -12.46
N ALA A 70 -0.70 -9.39 -12.07
CA ALA A 70 -1.16 -9.10 -10.71
C ALA A 70 -0.48 -9.98 -9.64
N TYR A 71 -0.10 -11.23 -9.97
CA TYR A 71 0.63 -12.12 -9.07
C TYR A 71 2.03 -11.58 -8.78
N TYR A 72 2.81 -11.30 -9.84
CA TYR A 72 4.17 -10.79 -9.69
C TYR A 72 4.19 -9.41 -9.04
N LEU A 73 3.32 -8.50 -9.44
CA LEU A 73 3.22 -7.17 -8.81
C LEU A 73 2.86 -7.28 -7.33
N THR A 74 1.97 -8.20 -6.95
CA THR A 74 1.65 -8.42 -5.52
C THR A 74 2.87 -8.95 -4.77
N ARG A 75 3.68 -9.82 -5.40
CA ARG A 75 4.92 -10.30 -4.78
C ARG A 75 5.96 -9.22 -4.67
N ILE A 76 6.20 -8.43 -5.71
CA ILE A 76 7.12 -7.29 -5.69
C ILE A 76 6.72 -6.31 -4.58
N GLN A 77 5.45 -5.90 -4.53
CA GLN A 77 4.94 -5.02 -3.48
C GLN A 77 5.21 -5.60 -2.10
N ARG A 78 4.96 -6.90 -1.92
CA ARG A 78 5.04 -7.53 -0.62
C ARG A 78 6.51 -7.75 -0.21
N TYR A 79 7.36 -8.35 -1.04
CA TYR A 79 8.75 -8.65 -0.69
C TYR A 79 9.65 -7.41 -0.61
N SER A 80 9.34 -6.32 -1.33
CA SER A 80 10.08 -5.06 -1.16
C SER A 80 9.93 -4.44 0.24
N SER A 81 8.90 -4.81 1.01
CA SER A 81 8.71 -4.29 2.37
C SER A 81 9.75 -4.78 3.39
N TYR A 82 10.44 -5.90 3.11
CA TYR A 82 11.47 -6.44 3.99
C TYR A 82 12.70 -5.52 4.09
N THR A 83 13.14 -4.95 2.97
CA THR A 83 14.31 -4.06 2.94
C THR A 83 14.05 -2.79 3.74
N PHE A 84 12.86 -2.18 3.61
CA PHE A 84 12.48 -1.03 4.43
C PHE A 84 12.27 -1.36 5.89
N SER A 85 11.89 -2.60 6.22
CA SER A 85 11.76 -2.99 7.62
C SER A 85 13.12 -3.06 8.30
N LEU A 86 14.15 -3.55 7.59
CA LEU A 86 15.53 -3.50 8.06
C LEU A 86 16.02 -2.05 8.19
N PHE A 87 15.84 -1.24 7.15
CA PHE A 87 16.20 0.18 7.17
C PHE A 87 15.49 0.92 8.30
N ALA A 88 14.18 0.73 8.47
CA ALA A 88 13.38 1.35 9.52
C ALA A 88 13.85 0.93 10.92
N GLY A 89 14.30 -0.32 11.10
CA GLY A 89 14.90 -0.78 12.35
C GLY A 89 16.20 -0.05 12.68
N LEU A 90 17.12 0.04 11.72
CA LEU A 90 18.37 0.81 11.87
C LEU A 90 18.09 2.28 12.13
N HIS A 91 17.15 2.87 11.37
CA HIS A 91 16.77 4.26 11.50
C HIS A 91 16.10 4.56 12.84
N LEU A 92 15.20 3.70 13.32
CA LEU A 92 14.61 3.79 14.67
C LEU A 92 15.69 3.72 15.75
N ALA A 93 16.66 2.82 15.59
CA ALA A 93 17.74 2.68 16.56
C ALA A 93 18.56 3.97 16.67
N THR A 94 19.01 4.53 15.55
CA THR A 94 19.92 5.69 15.53
C THR A 94 19.24 7.05 15.69
N THR A 95 17.99 7.19 15.26
CA THR A 95 17.25 8.46 15.36
C THR A 95 16.30 8.54 16.54
N SER A 96 16.12 7.44 17.27
CA SER A 96 15.24 7.42 18.44
C SER A 96 15.83 6.68 19.63
N ILE A 97 16.09 5.38 19.55
CA ILE A 97 16.48 4.58 20.73
C ILE A 97 17.80 5.08 21.32
N ILE A 98 18.83 5.28 20.51
CA ILE A 98 20.14 5.75 20.95
C ILE A 98 20.04 7.18 21.51
N PRO A 99 19.44 8.17 20.82
CA PRO A 99 19.18 9.48 21.40
C PRO A 99 18.39 9.44 22.71
N LEU A 100 17.41 8.55 22.82
CA LEU A 100 16.61 8.37 24.03
C LEU A 100 17.43 7.77 25.18
N VAL A 101 18.37 6.86 24.92
CA VAL A 101 19.23 6.30 25.97
C VAL A 101 20.33 7.28 26.36
N ALA A 102 20.96 7.91 25.37
CA ALA A 102 22.05 8.87 25.59
C ALA A 102 21.57 10.23 26.13
N GLN A 103 20.28 10.56 25.96
CA GLN A 103 19.69 11.86 26.28
C GLN A 103 20.48 13.05 25.70
N SER A 104 21.14 12.83 24.56
CA SER A 104 22.11 13.77 23.99
C SER A 104 22.24 13.57 22.49
N VAL A 105 22.11 14.67 21.74
CA VAL A 105 22.33 14.70 20.27
C VAL A 105 23.82 14.50 19.94
N PRO A 106 24.77 15.28 20.51
CA PRO A 106 26.20 15.10 20.19
C PRO A 106 26.72 13.70 20.49
N SER A 107 26.25 13.07 21.58
CA SER A 107 26.66 11.71 21.95
C SER A 107 26.08 10.63 21.04
N SER A 108 25.03 10.94 20.29
CA SER A 108 24.34 9.99 19.41
C SER A 108 24.79 10.08 17.95
N GLU A 109 25.46 11.18 17.57
CA GLU A 109 25.82 11.49 16.18
C GLU A 109 26.72 10.41 15.55
N SER A 110 27.70 9.92 16.31
CA SER A 110 28.63 8.88 15.86
C SER A 110 27.92 7.58 15.47
N TYR A 111 26.85 7.20 16.17
CA TYR A 111 26.06 6.01 15.86
C TYR A 111 25.25 6.18 14.57
N LEU A 112 24.72 7.39 14.32
CA LEU A 112 24.06 7.69 13.06
C LEU A 112 25.06 7.60 11.90
N LEU A 113 26.26 8.18 12.06
CA LEU A 113 27.32 8.12 11.06
C LEU A 113 27.76 6.68 10.77
N LEU A 114 27.91 5.85 11.80
CA LEU A 114 28.19 4.42 11.65
C LEU A 114 27.11 3.70 10.83
N ALA A 115 25.83 3.97 11.11
CA ALA A 115 24.74 3.34 10.36
C ALA A 115 24.70 3.79 8.91
N ARG A 116 25.08 5.04 8.60
CA ARG A 116 25.15 5.56 7.23
C ARG A 116 26.13 4.77 6.37
N GLU A 117 27.25 4.30 6.93
CA GLU A 117 28.19 3.44 6.20
C GLU A 117 27.56 2.12 5.72
N ILE A 118 26.53 1.64 6.44
CA ILE A 118 25.87 0.37 6.12
C ILE A 118 24.88 0.52 4.95
N TYR A 119 24.13 1.62 4.88
CA TYR A 119 23.05 1.77 3.90
C TYR A 119 23.26 2.89 2.87
N GLN A 120 24.17 3.83 3.09
CA GLN A 120 24.36 5.04 2.28
C GLN A 120 25.63 5.00 1.40
N THR A 121 26.01 3.81 0.93
CA THR A 121 27.05 3.64 -0.10
C THR A 121 26.47 3.80 -1.50
N PRO A 122 27.30 4.06 -2.54
CA PRO A 122 26.83 4.20 -3.93
C PRO A 122 26.02 3.01 -4.45
N LEU A 123 26.23 1.81 -3.90
CA LEU A 123 25.52 0.60 -4.28
C LEU A 123 24.40 0.25 -3.30
N SER A 124 24.62 0.39 -1.99
CA SER A 124 23.63 0.01 -0.97
C SER A 124 22.42 0.94 -0.96
N GLU A 125 22.59 2.25 -1.16
CA GLU A 125 21.50 3.22 -1.14
C GLU A 125 20.43 2.92 -2.21
N PRO A 126 20.78 2.75 -3.50
CA PRO A 126 19.79 2.39 -4.51
C PRO A 126 19.21 0.98 -4.31
N LEU A 127 19.99 0.00 -3.84
CA LEU A 127 19.51 -1.37 -3.69
C LEU A 127 18.61 -1.58 -2.45
N LEU A 128 18.95 -0.96 -1.33
CA LEU A 128 18.23 -1.13 -0.06
C LEU A 128 17.07 -0.15 0.07
N VAL A 129 17.21 1.06 -0.47
CA VAL A 129 16.24 2.14 -0.29
C VAL A 129 15.57 2.54 -1.60
N GLY A 130 16.32 2.97 -2.61
CA GLY A 130 15.73 3.54 -3.84
C GLY A 130 14.83 2.57 -4.61
N LEU A 131 15.40 1.48 -5.09
CA LEU A 131 14.71 0.45 -5.89
C LEU A 131 13.52 -0.14 -5.14
N PRO A 132 13.63 -0.55 -3.85
CA PRO A 132 12.50 -1.17 -3.23
C PRO A 132 11.35 -0.19 -2.99
N VAL A 133 11.59 1.14 -2.86
CA VAL A 133 10.53 2.15 -2.66
C VAL A 133 9.75 2.27 -3.95
N VAL A 134 10.47 2.46 -5.06
CA VAL A 134 9.89 2.53 -6.40
C VAL A 134 9.12 1.24 -6.68
N ALA A 135 9.70 0.09 -6.37
CA ALA A 135 9.05 -1.20 -6.54
C ALA A 135 7.78 -1.31 -5.67
N HIS A 136 7.81 -0.90 -4.40
CA HIS A 136 6.68 -0.98 -3.47
C HIS A 136 5.52 -0.07 -3.89
N VAL A 137 5.82 1.22 -4.09
CA VAL A 137 4.82 2.24 -4.43
C VAL A 137 4.30 2.01 -5.85
N GLY A 138 5.20 1.77 -6.81
CA GLY A 138 4.88 1.53 -8.20
C GLY A 138 3.99 0.29 -8.38
N SER A 139 4.37 -0.85 -7.80
CA SER A 139 3.55 -2.06 -7.88
C SER A 139 2.19 -1.89 -7.19
N GLY A 140 2.12 -1.17 -6.06
CA GLY A 140 0.88 -0.84 -5.37
C GLY A 140 -0.08 0.01 -6.21
N LEU A 141 0.45 1.03 -6.90
CA LEU A 141 -0.32 1.88 -7.81
C LEU A 141 -0.84 1.06 -9.01
N VAL A 142 0.05 0.33 -9.68
CA VAL A 142 -0.32 -0.50 -10.85
C VAL A 142 -1.38 -1.54 -10.47
N LEU A 143 -1.23 -2.22 -9.32
CA LEU A 143 -2.25 -3.16 -8.83
C LEU A 143 -3.61 -2.50 -8.62
N ARG A 144 -3.65 -1.24 -8.19
CA ARG A 144 -4.89 -0.51 -8.00
C ARG A 144 -5.60 -0.26 -9.34
N PHE A 145 -4.85 0.13 -10.38
CA PHE A 145 -5.36 0.31 -11.73
C PHE A 145 -5.80 -1.02 -12.37
N LEU A 146 -5.00 -2.08 -12.25
CA LEU A 146 -5.36 -3.40 -12.76
C LEU A 146 -6.63 -3.94 -12.10
N ARG A 147 -6.76 -3.80 -10.77
CA ARG A 147 -7.98 -4.20 -10.05
C ARG A 147 -9.19 -3.40 -10.51
N ARG A 148 -9.03 -2.09 -10.74
CA ARG A 148 -10.11 -1.27 -11.32
C ARG A 148 -10.51 -1.79 -12.68
N GLN A 149 -9.56 -2.02 -13.57
CA GLN A 149 -9.81 -2.52 -14.92
C GLN A 149 -10.54 -3.87 -14.90
N HIS A 150 -10.11 -4.80 -14.03
CA HIS A 150 -10.80 -6.08 -13.86
C HIS A 150 -12.21 -5.91 -13.29
N ASN A 151 -12.40 -5.03 -12.31
CA ASN A 151 -13.72 -4.74 -11.74
C ASN A 151 -14.67 -4.16 -12.79
N VAL A 152 -14.23 -3.14 -13.53
CA VAL A 152 -14.99 -2.52 -14.63
C VAL A 152 -15.41 -3.57 -15.66
N ARG A 153 -14.48 -4.40 -16.13
CA ARG A 153 -14.79 -5.47 -17.10
C ARG A 153 -15.81 -6.49 -16.59
N ARG A 154 -15.78 -6.81 -15.29
CA ARG A 154 -16.65 -7.84 -14.70
C ARG A 154 -18.06 -7.34 -14.40
N TYR A 155 -18.21 -6.13 -13.88
CA TYR A 155 -19.51 -5.67 -13.37
C TYR A 155 -20.09 -4.46 -14.13
N TRP A 156 -19.29 -3.76 -14.92
CA TRP A 156 -19.71 -2.53 -15.62
C TRP A 156 -19.52 -2.61 -17.15
N GLY A 157 -19.16 -3.78 -17.69
CA GLY A 157 -18.88 -3.94 -19.13
C GLY A 157 -20.08 -3.65 -20.05
N ALA A 158 -21.31 -3.91 -19.58
CA ALA A 158 -22.53 -3.70 -20.35
C ALA A 158 -23.24 -2.36 -20.05
N TYR A 159 -22.95 -1.71 -18.91
CA TYR A 159 -23.72 -0.57 -18.40
C TYR A 159 -23.05 0.80 -18.61
N GLY A 160 -21.84 0.81 -19.20
CA GLY A 160 -21.01 2.01 -19.29
C GLY A 160 -20.35 2.33 -17.94
N ALA A 161 -19.03 2.49 -17.93
CA ALA A 161 -18.28 2.78 -16.71
C ALA A 161 -17.88 4.25 -16.63
N ASP A 162 -18.36 4.96 -15.62
CA ASP A 162 -17.86 6.27 -15.20
C ASP A 162 -16.41 6.17 -14.66
N LEU A 163 -15.66 7.27 -14.70
CA LEU A 163 -14.41 7.50 -13.96
C LEU A 163 -14.43 6.97 -12.51
N ARG A 164 -15.54 7.07 -11.78
CA ARG A 164 -15.69 6.57 -10.40
C ARG A 164 -15.95 5.06 -10.29
N SER A 165 -16.25 4.40 -11.40
CA SER A 165 -16.62 2.97 -11.40
C SER A 165 -15.43 2.03 -11.19
N GLY A 166 -15.68 0.92 -10.51
CA GLY A 166 -14.76 -0.20 -10.36
C GLY A 166 -13.54 0.01 -9.45
N TRP A 167 -13.35 1.18 -8.84
CA TRP A 167 -12.21 1.40 -7.94
C TRP A 167 -12.26 0.47 -6.73
N PRO A 168 -11.11 -0.11 -6.32
CA PRO A 168 -11.04 -0.87 -5.08
C PRO A 168 -11.28 0.03 -3.86
N GLN A 169 -11.91 -0.55 -2.84
CA GLN A 169 -12.23 0.10 -1.57
C GLN A 169 -11.00 0.85 -1.00
N PHE A 170 -11.22 2.08 -0.54
CA PHE A 170 -10.19 2.89 0.10
C PHE A 170 -10.02 2.44 1.55
N SER A 171 -8.86 1.89 1.87
CA SER A 171 -8.56 1.35 3.20
C SER A 171 -7.66 2.30 3.98
N TYR A 172 -7.64 2.19 5.31
CA TYR A 172 -6.73 2.95 6.17
C TYR A 172 -5.25 2.72 5.82
N ILE A 173 -4.87 1.52 5.35
CA ILE A 173 -3.51 1.26 4.84
C ILE A 173 -3.21 2.12 3.62
N ALA A 174 -4.16 2.23 2.68
CA ALA A 174 -3.97 3.05 1.49
C ALA A 174 -3.93 4.54 1.86
N ALA A 175 -4.84 4.99 2.72
CA ALA A 175 -4.89 6.37 3.20
C ALA A 175 -3.56 6.79 3.85
N SER A 176 -3.10 6.01 4.84
CA SER A 176 -1.81 6.25 5.49
C SER A 176 -0.64 6.11 4.53
N GLY A 177 -0.69 5.19 3.57
CA GLY A 177 0.38 5.02 2.58
C GLY A 177 0.57 6.23 1.68
N TYR A 178 -0.53 6.84 1.20
CA TYR A 178 -0.43 8.06 0.40
C TYR A 178 0.08 9.25 1.21
N GLY A 179 -0.46 9.45 2.42
CA GLY A 179 0.02 10.52 3.30
C GLY A 179 1.48 10.32 3.72
N PHE A 180 1.85 9.09 4.07
CA PHE A 180 3.23 8.74 4.41
C PHE A 180 4.18 8.94 3.24
N ALA A 181 3.77 8.60 2.00
CA ALA A 181 4.61 8.82 0.83
C ALA A 181 4.98 10.30 0.65
N VAL A 182 4.03 11.22 0.86
CA VAL A 182 4.29 12.67 0.81
C VAL A 182 5.23 13.10 1.93
N ALA A 183 4.95 12.70 3.17
CA ALA A 183 5.79 13.03 4.31
C ALA A 183 7.23 12.47 4.17
N LEU A 184 7.34 11.22 3.69
CA LEU A 184 8.62 10.56 3.44
C LEU A 184 9.39 11.25 2.30
N ALA A 185 8.72 11.64 1.22
CA ALA A 185 9.34 12.39 0.13
C ALA A 185 9.90 13.73 0.63
N ALA A 186 9.15 14.48 1.44
CA ALA A 186 9.63 15.70 2.07
C ALA A 186 10.83 15.44 3.00
N HIS A 187 10.75 14.39 3.84
CA HIS A 187 11.83 13.99 4.72
C HIS A 187 13.13 13.64 3.96
N VAL A 188 13.03 12.82 2.90
CA VAL A 188 14.17 12.44 2.04
C VAL A 188 14.70 13.65 1.27
N PHE A 189 13.82 14.52 0.78
CA PHE A 189 14.23 15.74 0.10
C PHE A 189 15.07 16.63 1.02
N VAL A 190 14.59 16.96 2.23
CA VAL A 190 15.28 17.89 3.14
C VAL A 190 16.59 17.31 3.68
N ASN A 191 16.66 16.00 3.92
CA ASN A 191 17.82 15.36 4.57
C ASN A 191 18.81 14.71 3.59
N ARG A 192 18.44 14.54 2.31
CA ARG A 192 19.31 13.90 1.32
C ARG A 192 19.30 14.64 -0.01
N GLY A 193 18.13 14.89 -0.60
CA GLY A 193 18.02 15.49 -1.93
C GLY A 193 18.56 16.92 -2.01
N LEU A 194 18.20 17.77 -1.05
CA LEU A 194 18.60 19.17 -0.99
C LEU A 194 20.11 19.33 -0.73
N PRO A 195 20.71 18.67 0.30
CA PRO A 195 22.15 18.67 0.49
C PRO A 195 22.91 18.19 -0.75
N LEU A 196 22.47 17.09 -1.38
CA LEU A 196 23.09 16.59 -2.61
C LEU A 196 23.04 17.62 -3.75
N ALA A 197 21.95 18.37 -3.88
CA ALA A 197 21.80 19.37 -4.92
C ALA A 197 22.62 20.65 -4.69
N VAL A 198 22.89 20.99 -3.43
CA VAL A 198 23.57 22.25 -3.05
C VAL A 198 25.06 22.03 -2.77
N GLU A 199 25.40 21.00 -2.00
CA GLU A 199 26.77 20.70 -1.55
C GLU A 199 27.43 19.57 -2.36
N GLY A 200 26.67 18.83 -3.17
CA GLY A 200 27.18 17.67 -3.93
C GLY A 200 27.31 16.39 -3.11
N ASP A 201 27.15 16.46 -1.79
CA ASP A 201 27.08 15.32 -0.88
C ASP A 201 26.01 15.54 0.20
N SER A 202 25.91 14.63 1.16
CA SER A 202 25.12 14.88 2.38
C SER A 202 25.89 14.47 3.63
N ALA A 203 27.21 14.57 3.61
CA ALA A 203 28.10 14.14 4.69
C ALA A 203 27.80 14.92 5.98
N ASN A 204 27.56 16.23 5.87
CA ASN A 204 27.30 17.15 6.98
C ASN A 204 25.91 17.03 7.62
N ILE A 205 25.08 16.08 7.13
CA ILE A 205 23.70 15.92 7.57
C ILE A 205 23.60 14.82 8.62
N GLY A 206 23.20 15.21 9.83
CA GLY A 206 22.99 14.29 10.95
C GLY A 206 21.95 14.81 11.94
N LEU A 207 21.99 14.34 13.19
CA LEU A 207 20.98 14.70 14.18
C LEU A 207 21.07 16.19 14.53
N ALA A 208 22.27 16.77 14.48
CA ALA A 208 22.50 18.21 14.72
C ALA A 208 21.84 19.09 13.64
N TYR A 209 21.85 18.67 12.38
CA TYR A 209 21.12 19.34 11.30
C TYR A 209 19.62 19.33 11.55
N VAL A 210 19.08 18.15 11.88
CA VAL A 210 17.64 18.00 12.18
C VAL A 210 17.24 18.84 13.40
N ALA A 211 18.03 18.78 14.48
CA ALA A 211 17.79 19.57 15.70
C ALA A 211 17.78 21.08 15.40
N HIS A 212 18.74 21.55 14.61
CA HIS A 212 18.82 22.95 14.18
C HIS A 212 17.56 23.37 13.38
N GLY A 213 17.09 22.51 12.46
CA GLY A 213 15.85 22.74 11.72
C GLY A 213 14.59 22.85 12.60
N PHE A 214 14.52 22.12 13.72
CA PHE A 214 13.44 22.25 14.69
C PHE A 214 13.43 23.59 15.42
N VAL A 215 14.59 24.21 15.60
CA VAL A 215 14.66 25.56 16.18
C VAL A 215 14.27 26.61 15.16
N ARG A 216 14.85 26.55 13.95
CA ARG A 216 14.59 27.53 12.89
C ARG A 216 13.15 27.49 12.37
N HIS A 217 12.61 26.29 12.15
CA HIS A 217 11.31 26.09 11.52
C HIS A 217 10.43 25.21 12.40
N ARG A 218 10.07 25.73 13.58
CA ARG A 218 9.38 24.95 14.62
C ARG A 218 8.09 24.32 14.12
N LEU A 219 7.17 25.12 13.57
CA LEU A 219 5.84 24.61 13.21
C LEU A 219 5.90 23.58 12.07
N THR A 220 6.65 23.88 11.01
CA THR A 220 6.78 22.99 9.85
C THR A 220 7.50 21.69 10.21
N SER A 221 8.59 21.77 10.99
CA SER A 221 9.33 20.58 11.45
C SER A 221 8.45 19.71 12.34
N TRP A 222 7.80 20.28 13.36
CA TRP A 222 6.91 19.51 14.23
C TRP A 222 5.76 18.86 13.46
N ALA A 223 5.12 19.59 12.55
CA ALA A 223 4.04 19.04 11.72
C ALA A 223 4.55 17.91 10.81
N ALA A 224 5.66 18.13 10.09
CA ALA A 224 6.22 17.17 9.14
C ALA A 224 6.68 15.88 9.84
N TYR A 225 7.44 15.98 10.93
CA TYR A 225 7.92 14.80 11.65
C TYR A 225 6.80 14.07 12.41
N THR A 226 5.81 14.78 12.95
CA THR A 226 4.63 14.13 13.56
C THR A 226 3.82 13.37 12.52
N ALA A 227 3.58 13.97 11.35
CA ALA A 227 2.89 13.32 10.24
C ALA A 227 3.67 12.11 9.73
N LEU A 228 4.99 12.24 9.55
CA LEU A 228 5.88 11.16 9.13
C LEU A 228 5.81 9.97 10.10
N LEU A 229 5.93 10.23 11.41
CA LEU A 229 5.90 9.18 12.43
C LEU A 229 4.53 8.50 12.51
N GLY A 230 3.45 9.28 12.62
CA GLY A 230 2.10 8.73 12.78
C GLY A 230 1.65 7.93 11.54
N LEU A 231 1.79 8.53 10.35
CA LEU A 231 1.39 7.88 9.10
C LEU A 231 2.33 6.71 8.77
N GLY A 232 3.63 6.86 8.99
CA GLY A 232 4.63 5.82 8.75
C GLY A 232 4.45 4.60 9.64
N CYS A 233 4.38 4.80 10.97
CA CYS A 233 4.17 3.70 11.92
C CYS A 233 2.83 2.99 11.66
N GLY A 234 1.76 3.75 11.44
CA GLY A 234 0.45 3.21 11.07
C GLY A 234 0.51 2.36 9.80
N HIS A 235 1.08 2.90 8.73
CA HIS A 235 1.20 2.21 7.44
C HIS A 235 2.00 0.90 7.56
N MET A 236 3.17 0.95 8.19
CA MET A 236 4.04 -0.22 8.37
C MET A 236 3.35 -1.32 9.19
N ILE A 237 2.78 -0.97 10.35
CA ILE A 237 2.20 -1.96 11.27
C ILE A 237 0.89 -2.52 10.71
N TRP A 238 0.03 -1.70 10.10
CA TRP A 238 -1.17 -2.21 9.43
C TRP A 238 -0.80 -3.08 8.21
N GLY A 239 0.26 -2.72 7.48
CA GLY A 239 0.83 -3.52 6.40
C GLY A 239 1.31 -4.89 6.87
N TRP A 240 2.09 -4.94 7.95
CA TRP A 240 2.56 -6.18 8.58
C TRP A 240 1.43 -7.01 9.20
N ALA A 241 0.45 -6.38 9.83
CA ALA A 241 -0.75 -7.08 10.31
C ALA A 241 -1.53 -7.73 9.15
N LYS A 242 -1.56 -7.08 7.99
CA LYS A 242 -2.12 -7.67 6.76
C LYS A 242 -1.25 -8.80 6.21
N TRP A 243 0.07 -8.67 6.29
CA TRP A 243 1.03 -9.68 5.85
C TRP A 243 0.85 -11.02 6.58
N PHE A 244 0.80 -10.96 7.91
CA PHE A 244 0.64 -12.14 8.77
C PHE A 244 -0.80 -12.66 8.82
N GLY A 245 -1.72 -12.06 8.06
CA GLY A 245 -3.14 -12.42 8.06
C GLY A 245 -3.93 -12.04 9.31
N LEU A 246 -3.31 -11.34 10.27
CA LEU A 246 -3.97 -10.81 11.46
C LEU A 246 -5.10 -9.84 11.10
N ALA A 247 -4.92 -9.06 10.03
CA ALA A 247 -5.95 -8.13 9.54
C ALA A 247 -7.12 -8.83 8.83
N GLN A 248 -6.89 -10.01 8.22
CA GLN A 248 -7.97 -10.82 7.63
C GLN A 248 -8.82 -11.43 8.74
N GLY A 249 -8.21 -11.79 9.87
CA GLY A 249 -8.88 -12.17 11.10
C GLY A 249 -9.58 -11.01 11.85
N ALA A 250 -9.34 -9.76 11.46
CA ALA A 250 -9.95 -8.55 12.02
C ALA A 250 -11.08 -7.98 11.16
N GLY A 251 -11.63 -8.77 10.22
CA GLY A 251 -12.85 -8.43 9.48
C GLY A 251 -12.66 -7.37 8.38
N TRP A 252 -11.56 -7.42 7.63
CA TRP A 252 -11.46 -6.73 6.34
C TRP A 252 -12.05 -7.52 5.16
N LYS A 253 -12.68 -8.67 5.42
CA LYS A 253 -13.66 -9.31 4.54
C LYS A 253 -15.06 -9.09 5.12
N LEU A 254 -16.07 -8.98 4.25
CA LEU A 254 -17.48 -8.82 4.61
C LEU A 254 -17.88 -9.83 5.71
N GLU A 255 -18.58 -9.31 6.72
CA GLU A 255 -19.17 -10.09 7.81
C GLU A 255 -20.19 -11.07 7.20
N ARG A 256 -19.95 -12.39 7.28
CA ARG A 256 -21.01 -13.37 7.03
C ARG A 256 -21.83 -13.44 8.31
N HIS A 257 -23.01 -12.84 8.29
CA HIS A 257 -23.98 -13.01 9.36
C HIS A 257 -24.41 -14.48 9.38
N THR A 258 -24.09 -15.20 10.46
CA THR A 258 -24.39 -16.63 10.55
C THR A 258 -25.84 -16.88 10.97
N GLY A 259 -26.55 -15.83 11.42
CA GLY A 259 -27.90 -15.95 11.97
C GLY A 259 -27.91 -16.35 13.45
N ASN A 260 -26.77 -16.79 13.98
CA ASN A 260 -26.61 -17.11 15.39
C ASN A 260 -26.03 -15.90 16.15
N ALA A 261 -26.89 -15.24 16.92
CA ALA A 261 -26.54 -14.04 17.69
C ALA A 261 -25.34 -14.23 18.63
N THR A 262 -25.16 -15.42 19.20
CA THR A 262 -24.04 -15.70 20.12
C THR A 262 -22.72 -15.85 19.36
N ALA A 263 -22.73 -16.58 18.23
CA ALA A 263 -21.56 -16.74 17.37
C ALA A 263 -21.14 -15.40 16.75
N ASP A 264 -22.10 -14.62 16.26
CA ASP A 264 -21.86 -13.30 15.66
C ASP A 264 -21.35 -12.29 16.71
N ARG A 265 -21.80 -12.37 17.97
CA ARG A 265 -21.26 -11.55 19.06
C ARG A 265 -19.81 -11.94 19.41
N GLN A 266 -19.49 -13.23 19.43
CA GLN A 266 -18.13 -13.71 19.71
C GLN A 266 -17.14 -13.32 18.61
N THR A 267 -17.53 -13.44 17.34
CA THR A 267 -16.69 -13.03 16.20
C THR A 267 -16.43 -11.52 16.23
N LYS A 268 -17.45 -10.70 16.50
CA LYS A 268 -17.31 -9.25 16.71
C LYS A 268 -16.35 -8.90 17.86
N LYS A 269 -16.45 -9.59 19.00
CA LYS A 269 -15.55 -9.37 20.15
C LYS A 269 -14.10 -9.73 19.81
N LYS A 270 -13.86 -10.89 19.17
CA LYS A 270 -12.52 -11.31 18.72
C LYS A 270 -11.92 -10.30 17.74
N ARG A 271 -12.71 -9.81 16.79
CA ARG A 271 -12.33 -8.77 15.85
C ARG A 271 -11.93 -7.47 16.54
N ARG A 272 -12.77 -6.95 17.45
CA ARG A 272 -12.47 -5.72 18.19
C ARG A 272 -11.18 -5.85 18.99
N ARG A 273 -10.96 -6.98 19.66
CA ARG A 273 -9.71 -7.25 20.40
C ARG A 273 -8.49 -7.20 19.48
N ARG A 274 -8.56 -7.83 18.30
CA ARG A 274 -7.46 -7.79 17.31
C ARG A 274 -7.17 -6.37 16.84
N LEU A 275 -8.21 -5.59 16.51
CA LEU A 275 -8.05 -4.19 16.10
C LEU A 275 -7.45 -3.33 17.22
N LEU A 276 -7.87 -3.54 18.47
CA LEU A 276 -7.30 -2.84 19.62
C LEU A 276 -5.81 -3.17 19.80
N ILE A 277 -5.44 -4.45 19.70
CA ILE A 277 -4.02 -4.85 19.78
C ILE A 277 -3.20 -4.21 18.66
N ILE A 278 -3.68 -4.27 17.41
CA ILE A 278 -2.96 -3.67 16.28
C ILE A 278 -2.76 -2.17 16.48
N ASN A 279 -3.80 -1.44 16.89
CA ASN A 279 -3.67 0.00 17.14
C ASN A 279 -2.83 0.32 18.38
N ALA A 280 -2.87 -0.53 19.42
CA ALA A 280 -1.98 -0.38 20.57
C ALA A 280 -0.51 -0.52 20.14
N VAL A 281 -0.18 -1.48 19.26
CA VAL A 281 1.17 -1.62 18.70
C VAL A 281 1.57 -0.38 17.88
N VAL A 282 0.65 0.18 17.08
CA VAL A 282 0.88 1.46 16.37
C VAL A 282 1.23 2.57 17.34
N VAL A 283 0.43 2.75 18.39
CA VAL A 283 0.63 3.81 19.39
C VAL A 283 1.96 3.62 20.11
N VAL A 284 2.28 2.40 20.57
CA VAL A 284 3.54 2.10 21.25
C VAL A 284 4.74 2.38 20.34
N ALA A 285 4.73 1.87 19.11
CA ALA A 285 5.83 2.10 18.18
C ALA A 285 6.02 3.59 17.86
N THR A 286 4.93 4.31 17.64
CA THR A 286 4.96 5.77 17.41
C THR A 286 5.49 6.51 18.63
N ALA A 287 5.06 6.14 19.83
CA ALA A 287 5.48 6.76 21.08
C ALA A 287 6.98 6.52 21.35
N VAL A 288 7.46 5.29 21.14
CA VAL A 288 8.89 4.97 21.27
C VAL A 288 9.70 5.81 20.28
N TRP A 289 9.30 5.86 19.01
CA TRP A 289 10.02 6.65 18.01
C TRP A 289 10.01 8.15 18.35
N ALA A 290 8.84 8.68 18.72
CA ALA A 290 8.67 10.07 19.10
C ALA A 290 9.46 10.44 20.37
N ALA A 291 9.61 9.54 21.34
CA ALA A 291 10.34 9.82 22.57
C ALA A 291 11.80 10.20 22.29
N GLY A 292 12.50 9.47 21.44
CA GLY A 292 13.85 9.85 21.03
C GLY A 292 13.89 10.98 20.00
N GLY A 293 13.12 10.85 18.92
CA GLY A 293 13.17 11.81 17.81
C GLY A 293 12.61 13.20 18.15
N LEU A 294 11.43 13.27 18.77
CA LEU A 294 10.79 14.54 19.16
C LEU A 294 11.11 14.95 20.59
N GLY A 295 11.35 13.98 21.49
CA GLY A 295 11.67 14.26 22.89
C GLY A 295 13.12 14.67 23.11
N VAL A 296 14.07 14.10 22.35
CA VAL A 296 15.50 14.42 22.48
C VAL A 296 16.01 15.19 21.26
N VAL A 297 15.93 14.63 20.05
CA VAL A 297 16.56 15.22 18.86
C VAL A 297 15.96 16.59 18.51
N ALA A 298 14.63 16.72 18.48
CA ALA A 298 13.96 17.99 18.21
C ALA A 298 14.23 19.08 19.28
N ARG A 299 14.77 18.70 20.44
CA ARG A 299 15.15 19.60 21.53
C ARG A 299 16.66 19.80 21.63
N GLY A 300 17.43 19.28 20.67
CA GLY A 300 18.89 19.35 20.65
C GLY A 300 19.48 20.76 20.47
N GLY A 301 18.65 21.74 20.11
CA GLY A 301 19.06 23.14 19.99
C GLY A 301 19.70 23.50 18.65
N GLU A 302 20.15 24.75 18.54
CA GLU A 302 20.83 25.24 17.34
C GLU A 302 22.28 24.76 17.31
N THR A 303 22.72 24.27 16.15
CA THR A 303 24.15 24.05 15.89
C THR A 303 24.88 25.40 15.74
N PRO A 304 25.92 25.68 16.56
CA PRO A 304 26.64 26.95 16.48
C PRO A 304 27.73 26.96 15.39
N GLY A 305 28.33 28.13 15.18
CA GLY A 305 29.54 28.29 14.36
C GLY A 305 29.29 28.21 12.85
N TRP A 306 30.33 27.84 12.11
CA TRP A 306 30.27 27.76 10.65
C TRP A 306 29.30 26.68 10.17
N VAL A 307 29.22 25.54 10.87
CA VAL A 307 28.30 24.44 10.53
C VAL A 307 26.84 24.89 10.65
N GLY A 308 26.50 25.66 11.69
CA GLY A 308 25.16 26.26 11.81
C GLY A 308 24.78 27.15 10.64
N ARG A 309 25.71 28.01 10.18
CA ARG A 309 25.48 28.87 9.02
C ARG A 309 25.31 28.08 7.72
N LEU A 310 26.00 26.94 7.59
CA LEU A 310 25.80 26.03 6.48
C LEU A 310 24.36 25.48 6.47
N TYR A 311 23.88 25.05 7.63
CA TYR A 311 22.50 24.56 7.79
C TYR A 311 21.46 25.64 7.49
N ASP A 312 21.66 26.86 7.99
CA ASP A 312 20.82 28.02 7.64
C ASP A 312 20.78 28.24 6.11
N GLY A 313 21.94 28.13 5.46
CA GLY A 313 22.07 28.25 4.00
C GLY A 313 21.30 27.18 3.22
N LEU A 314 21.25 25.95 3.73
CA LEU A 314 20.44 24.87 3.15
C LEU A 314 18.95 25.16 3.31
N TYR A 315 18.49 25.47 4.53
CA TYR A 315 17.07 25.74 4.79
C TYR A 315 16.55 26.95 4.01
N ALA A 316 17.36 27.99 3.81
CA ALA A 316 17.01 29.15 3.00
C ALA A 316 16.70 28.84 1.53
N ARG A 317 17.05 27.64 1.03
CA ARG A 317 16.71 27.18 -0.33
C ARG A 317 15.30 26.59 -0.43
N ILE A 318 14.61 26.35 0.68
CA ILE A 318 13.29 25.76 0.69
C ILE A 318 12.24 26.89 0.74
N PRO A 319 11.39 27.04 -0.30
CA PRO A 319 10.34 28.06 -0.29
C PRO A 319 9.34 27.82 0.84
N GLY A 320 9.08 28.83 1.67
CA GLY A 320 8.13 28.74 2.78
C GLY A 320 8.70 28.10 4.05
N PHE A 321 10.03 27.93 4.12
CA PHE A 321 10.78 27.72 5.35
C PHE A 321 11.39 29.04 5.79
#